data_AF-A0A951M2B7-F1
#
_entry.id   AF-A0A951M2B7-F1
#
_cell.length_a   1.000
_cell.length_b   1.000
_cell.length_c   1.000
_cell.angle_alpha   90.00
_cell.angle_beta   90.00
_cell.angle_gamma   90.00
#
_symmetry.space_group_name_H-M   'P 1'
#
loop_
_entity.id
_entity.type
_entity.pdbx_description
1 polymer ?
#
loop_
_entity_poly.entity_id
_entity_poly.type
_entity_poly.pdbx_seq_one_letter_code
_entity_poly.pdbx_strand_id
1 'polypeptide(L)'
;MSSGKKWVVLMGVMILGGQGFGQTLKKETTTRKPTIEKQTPAVKTNATNLQSGAAVETASVLGRYDLYAGIPSMYLGHLVLMSGGKYKIAFSTDETDYETGSYIYHADTNTLEWLSGLAKRKEWNGKLIKKAGGYRIEFNKTTFAEN
;
A
#
# COMPACT_ATOMS: atom_id res chain seq x y z
N MET A 1 -42.18 -34.16 -38.43
CA MET A 1 -42.15 -33.70 -37.03
C MET A 1 -41.75 -32.23 -37.02
N SER A 2 -42.57 -31.39 -36.38
CA SER A 2 -42.57 -29.92 -36.22
C SER A 2 -42.38 -29.01 -37.44
N SER A 3 -43.52 -28.62 -38.00
CA SER A 3 -43.74 -27.45 -38.86
C SER A 3 -44.07 -26.20 -38.04
N GLY A 4 -43.66 -25.05 -38.56
CA GLY A 4 -44.41 -23.78 -38.48
C GLY A 4 -43.90 -22.77 -37.46
N LYS A 5 -44.05 -21.46 -37.65
CA LYS A 5 -44.51 -20.64 -38.79
C LYS A 5 -44.19 -19.18 -38.42
N LYS A 6 -44.14 -18.37 -39.48
CA LYS A 6 -43.82 -16.94 -39.58
C LYS A 6 -44.62 -15.98 -38.66
N TRP A 7 -43.92 -14.90 -38.29
CA TRP A 7 -44.26 -13.45 -38.14
C TRP A 7 -45.68 -13.02 -37.73
N VAL A 8 -45.77 -11.97 -36.88
CA VAL A 8 -46.54 -10.72 -37.10
C VAL A 8 -46.15 -9.68 -36.03
N VAL A 9 -45.90 -8.45 -36.50
CA VAL A 9 -45.80 -7.18 -35.76
C VAL A 9 -47.21 -6.60 -35.59
N LEU A 10 -47.55 -5.95 -34.48
CA LEU A 10 -48.43 -4.75 -34.42
C LEU A 10 -48.48 -4.25 -32.95
N MET A 11 -47.97 -3.04 -32.68
CA MET A 11 -48.73 -1.79 -32.45
C MET A 11 -49.65 -1.77 -31.23
N GLY A 12 -49.44 -0.78 -30.35
CA GLY A 12 -50.44 -0.39 -29.35
C GLY A 12 -49.89 0.47 -28.21
N VAL A 13 -49.85 1.79 -28.42
CA VAL A 13 -49.71 2.82 -27.37
C VAL A 13 -51.00 2.89 -26.55
N MET A 14 -50.94 3.07 -25.22
CA MET A 14 -51.92 3.91 -24.51
C MET A 14 -51.45 4.35 -23.11
N ILE A 15 -51.46 5.68 -22.91
CA ILE A 15 -51.40 6.40 -21.62
C ILE A 15 -52.85 6.59 -21.12
N LEU A 16 -53.00 6.99 -19.85
CA LEU A 16 -54.19 7.42 -19.08
C LEU A 16 -54.79 6.29 -18.23
N GLY A 17 -55.11 6.45 -16.96
CA GLY A 17 -55.27 7.66 -16.15
C GLY A 17 -56.48 7.47 -15.23
N GLY A 18 -56.35 7.89 -13.97
CA GLY A 18 -57.45 8.15 -13.03
C GLY A 18 -58.12 6.94 -12.35
N GLN A 19 -58.89 7.09 -11.28
CA GLN A 19 -59.14 8.17 -10.31
C GLN A 19 -60.21 7.61 -9.36
N GLY A 20 -60.12 7.89 -8.06
CA GLY A 20 -61.22 7.69 -7.09
C GLY A 20 -61.16 6.38 -6.29
N PHE A 21 -61.65 6.27 -5.07
CA PHE A 21 -62.43 7.15 -4.20
C PHE A 21 -62.53 6.44 -2.82
N GLY A 22 -62.75 7.17 -1.72
CA GLY A 22 -63.34 6.64 -0.48
C GLY A 22 -62.39 6.58 0.74
N GLN A 23 -62.35 7.60 1.62
CA GLN A 23 -63.23 7.85 2.80
C GLN A 23 -62.79 7.07 4.07
N THR A 24 -62.10 7.71 5.03
CA THR A 24 -62.55 8.17 6.38
C THR A 24 -62.92 7.05 7.36
N LEU A 25 -62.57 6.98 8.67
CA LEU A 25 -62.32 8.00 9.70
C LEU A 25 -61.92 7.26 11.02
N LYS A 26 -61.26 7.98 11.95
CA LYS A 26 -61.20 7.83 13.43
C LYS A 26 -60.02 7.11 14.12
N LYS A 27 -59.68 7.76 15.26
CA LYS A 27 -58.54 7.66 16.17
C LYS A 27 -58.48 6.34 16.97
N GLU A 28 -57.28 5.93 17.34
CA GLU A 28 -57.01 5.29 18.64
C GLU A 28 -55.57 5.57 19.09
N THR A 29 -55.43 5.99 20.34
CA THR A 29 -54.16 6.17 21.07
C THR A 29 -53.84 4.85 21.77
N THR A 30 -52.63 4.30 21.64
CA THR A 30 -52.07 3.33 22.62
C THR A 30 -50.53 3.32 22.58
N THR A 31 -49.99 3.30 23.80
CA THR A 31 -48.60 3.40 24.26
C THR A 31 -47.77 2.11 24.09
N ARG A 32 -46.42 2.26 24.09
CA ARG A 32 -45.30 1.28 24.29
C ARG A 32 -44.56 0.94 22.97
N LYS A 33 -43.23 0.91 22.82
CA LYS A 33 -42.03 0.90 23.69
C LYS A 33 -40.83 1.27 22.78
N PRO A 34 -39.78 2.02 23.18
CA PRO A 34 -38.64 2.25 22.30
C PRO A 34 -37.74 0.99 22.27
N THR A 35 -37.61 0.35 21.11
CA THR A 35 -36.54 -0.61 20.85
C THR A 35 -35.30 0.17 20.43
N ILE A 36 -34.26 0.10 21.26
CA ILE A 36 -32.95 0.67 21.01
C ILE A 36 -32.31 -0.13 19.87
N GLU A 37 -32.30 0.42 18.65
CA GLU A 37 -31.39 -0.04 17.61
C GLU A 37 -29.97 0.42 17.99
N LYS A 38 -29.15 -0.58 18.26
CA LYS A 38 -27.71 -0.49 18.50
C LYS A 38 -27.06 0.21 17.30
N GLN A 39 -26.74 1.49 17.45
CA GLN A 39 -25.95 2.25 16.49
C GLN A 39 -24.57 1.58 16.37
N THR A 40 -24.34 0.94 15.23
CA THR A 40 -23.00 0.58 14.77
C THR A 40 -22.27 1.87 14.44
N PRO A 41 -21.13 2.21 15.07
CA PRO A 41 -20.35 3.36 14.63
C PRO A 41 -19.77 3.02 13.27
N ALA A 42 -20.19 3.78 12.25
CA ALA A 42 -19.48 3.84 10.99
C ALA A 42 -18.07 4.37 11.28
N VAL A 43 -17.11 3.45 11.31
CA VAL A 43 -15.68 3.78 11.35
C VAL A 43 -15.38 4.53 10.06
N LYS A 44 -15.34 5.87 10.15
CA LYS A 44 -14.64 6.69 9.17
C LYS A 44 -13.16 6.37 9.37
N THR A 45 -12.64 5.47 8.55
CA THR A 45 -11.21 5.29 8.39
C THR A 45 -10.67 6.59 7.81
N ASN A 46 -10.25 7.50 8.69
CA ASN A 46 -9.31 8.54 8.28
C ASN A 46 -8.03 7.80 7.87
N ALA A 47 -7.83 7.66 6.56
CA ALA A 47 -6.51 7.36 6.02
C ALA A 47 -5.62 8.53 6.42
N THR A 48 -4.87 8.35 7.50
CA THR A 48 -3.79 9.24 7.90
C THR A 48 -2.78 9.26 6.76
N ASN A 49 -2.82 10.32 5.96
CA ASN A 49 -1.76 10.68 5.03
C ASN A 49 -0.50 10.96 5.85
N LEU A 50 0.31 9.93 6.06
CA LEU A 50 1.61 9.99 6.69
C LEU A 50 2.67 10.15 5.60
N GLN A 51 2.61 11.22 4.79
CA GLN A 51 3.67 11.44 3.81
C GLN A 51 3.77 12.87 3.30
N SER A 52 4.10 13.83 4.17
CA SER A 52 4.52 15.18 3.73
C SER A 52 5.36 15.88 4.79
N GLY A 53 6.50 15.31 5.15
CA GLY A 53 7.45 15.97 6.08
C GLY A 53 8.89 15.52 5.94
N ALA A 54 9.13 14.30 5.42
CA ALA A 54 10.45 13.69 5.32
C ALA A 54 11.13 13.84 3.95
N ALA A 55 10.54 14.57 2.99
CA ALA A 55 10.98 14.53 1.59
C ALA A 55 12.37 15.14 1.33
N VAL A 56 12.86 16.04 2.18
CA VAL A 56 14.13 16.76 1.95
C VAL A 56 15.35 15.98 2.46
N GLU A 57 15.23 15.26 3.57
CA GLU A 57 16.35 14.49 4.13
C GLU A 57 16.44 13.07 3.56
N THR A 58 15.31 12.47 3.20
CA THR A 58 15.27 11.16 2.53
C THR A 58 16.04 11.16 1.21
N ALA A 59 16.02 12.26 0.45
CA ALA A 59 16.70 12.36 -0.85
C ALA A 59 18.22 12.09 -0.74
N SER A 60 18.84 12.47 0.38
CA SER A 60 20.28 12.26 0.59
C SER A 60 20.66 10.83 0.94
N VAL A 61 19.69 9.98 1.30
CA VAL A 61 19.87 8.55 1.64
C VAL A 61 19.54 7.66 0.44
N LEU A 62 18.99 8.22 -0.64
CA LEU A 62 18.71 7.47 -1.87
C LEU A 62 19.98 7.36 -2.70
N GLY A 63 20.10 6.27 -3.48
CA GLY A 63 21.23 6.08 -4.37
C GLY A 63 21.71 4.64 -4.44
N ARG A 64 22.81 4.47 -5.17
CA ARG A 64 23.53 3.19 -5.29
C ARG A 64 24.58 3.10 -4.19
N TYR A 65 24.60 1.98 -3.50
CA TYR A 65 25.58 1.64 -2.49
C TYR A 65 26.33 0.38 -2.92
N ASP A 66 27.64 0.42 -2.88
CA ASP A 66 28.48 -0.74 -3.13
C ASP A 66 28.51 -1.61 -1.88
N LEU A 67 28.19 -2.90 -2.04
CA LEU A 67 28.06 -3.87 -0.97
C LEU A 67 29.38 -4.59 -0.74
N TYR A 68 29.83 -4.63 0.51
CA TYR A 68 31.05 -5.29 0.93
C TYR A 68 30.80 -6.28 2.06
N ALA A 69 31.62 -7.33 2.14
CA ALA A 69 31.65 -8.23 3.29
C ALA A 69 33.06 -8.70 3.66
N GLY A 70 33.23 -9.19 4.89
CA GLY A 70 34.45 -9.89 5.32
C GLY A 70 35.58 -8.98 5.82
N ILE A 71 36.67 -9.62 6.24
CA ILE A 71 37.91 -9.00 6.72
C ILE A 71 39.10 -9.77 6.08
N PRO A 72 39.85 -9.19 5.12
CA PRO A 72 39.64 -7.87 4.52
C PRO A 72 38.31 -7.80 3.76
N SER A 73 37.77 -6.59 3.61
CA SER A 73 36.49 -6.40 2.95
C SER A 73 36.58 -6.67 1.44
N MET A 74 35.64 -7.46 0.93
CA MET A 74 35.54 -7.82 -0.48
C MET A 74 34.22 -7.28 -1.05
N TYR A 75 34.28 -6.76 -2.28
CA TYR A 75 33.10 -6.32 -3.01
C TYR A 75 32.20 -7.52 -3.32
N LEU A 76 30.90 -7.38 -3.05
CA LEU A 76 29.89 -8.39 -3.28
C LEU A 76 28.89 -8.00 -4.37
N GLY A 77 28.73 -6.71 -4.67
CA GLY A 77 27.68 -6.23 -5.55
C GLY A 77 27.18 -4.87 -5.09
N HIS A 78 25.89 -4.58 -5.27
CA HIS A 78 25.34 -3.26 -4.97
C HIS A 78 23.88 -3.32 -4.52
N LEU A 79 23.54 -2.38 -3.65
CA LEU A 79 22.20 -2.09 -3.17
C LEU A 79 21.78 -0.73 -3.74
N VAL A 80 20.58 -0.61 -4.30
CA VAL A 80 20.03 0.68 -4.73
C VAL A 80 18.80 0.99 -3.90
N LEU A 81 18.87 2.09 -3.15
CA LEU A 81 17.73 2.66 -2.41
C LEU A 81 16.99 3.62 -3.33
N MET A 82 15.70 3.37 -3.52
CA MET A 82 14.82 4.13 -4.41
C MET A 82 13.77 4.89 -3.60
N SER A 83 13.28 5.99 -4.18
CA SER A 83 12.16 6.74 -3.62
C SER A 83 10.94 5.85 -3.40
N GLY A 84 10.14 6.14 -2.37
CA GLY A 84 8.94 5.36 -2.04
C GLY A 84 9.21 4.09 -1.25
N GLY A 85 10.39 3.98 -0.60
CA GLY A 85 10.69 2.87 0.31
C GLY A 85 10.89 1.54 -0.40
N LYS A 86 11.48 1.56 -1.60
CA LYS A 86 11.79 0.37 -2.39
C LYS A 86 13.29 0.24 -2.58
N TYR A 87 13.80 -0.97 -2.57
CA TYR A 87 15.21 -1.24 -2.87
C TYR A 87 15.37 -2.40 -3.84
N LYS A 88 16.54 -2.44 -4.49
CA LYS A 88 16.98 -3.58 -5.28
C LYS A 88 18.43 -3.93 -4.92
N ILE A 89 18.76 -5.21 -4.89
CA ILE A 89 20.09 -5.71 -4.54
C ILE A 89 20.55 -6.73 -5.60
N ALA A 90 21.80 -6.64 -6.00
CA ALA A 90 22.44 -7.62 -6.86
C ALA A 90 23.80 -8.01 -6.25
N PHE A 91 24.14 -9.29 -6.30
CA PHE A 91 25.46 -9.81 -5.87
C PHE A 91 26.41 -10.07 -7.04
N SER A 92 26.09 -9.54 -8.21
CA SER A 92 26.92 -9.63 -9.40
C SER A 92 27.37 -8.23 -9.81
N THR A 93 28.56 -8.16 -10.40
CA THR A 93 29.06 -6.95 -11.07
C THR A 93 28.19 -6.53 -12.24
N ASP A 94 27.53 -7.51 -12.88
CA ASP A 94 26.85 -7.34 -14.15
C ASP A 94 25.38 -6.93 -13.99
N GLU A 95 24.90 -6.85 -12.74
CA GLU A 95 23.55 -6.43 -12.36
C GLU A 95 22.40 -7.18 -13.05
N THR A 96 22.67 -8.39 -13.55
CA THR A 96 21.71 -9.19 -14.33
C THR A 96 20.50 -9.63 -13.51
N ASP A 97 20.71 -9.90 -12.22
CA ASP A 97 19.71 -10.49 -11.35
C ASP A 97 19.54 -9.64 -10.09
N TYR A 98 18.52 -8.78 -10.14
CA TYR A 98 18.12 -7.98 -8.99
C TYR A 98 17.06 -8.71 -8.17
N GLU A 99 17.33 -8.81 -6.88
CA GLU A 99 16.27 -9.05 -5.91
C GLU A 99 15.71 -7.72 -5.41
N THR A 100 14.39 -7.63 -5.24
CA THR A 100 13.73 -6.40 -4.80
C THR A 100 13.10 -6.55 -3.42
N GLY A 101 12.93 -5.43 -2.74
CA GLY A 101 12.24 -5.37 -1.47
C GLY A 101 11.78 -3.97 -1.12
N SER A 102 11.29 -3.81 0.10
CA SER A 102 10.82 -2.53 0.63
C SER A 102 11.40 -2.25 2.01
N TYR A 103 11.49 -0.96 2.34
CA TYR A 103 12.04 -0.46 3.58
C TYR A 103 11.30 0.80 4.05
N ILE A 104 11.43 1.12 5.34
CA ILE A 104 11.10 2.41 5.92
C ILE A 104 12.39 3.05 6.42
N TYR A 105 12.56 4.35 6.17
CA TYR A 105 13.64 5.13 6.76
C TYR A 105 13.13 5.87 7.99
N HIS A 106 13.79 5.62 9.12
CA HIS A 106 13.55 6.27 10.40
C HIS A 106 14.63 7.34 10.60
N ALA A 107 14.28 8.59 10.34
CA ALA A 107 15.22 9.73 10.38
C ALA A 107 15.71 10.04 11.81
N ASP A 108 14.87 9.80 12.81
CA ASP A 108 15.17 10.00 14.23
C ASP A 108 16.31 9.09 14.73
N THR A 109 16.36 7.85 14.24
CA THR A 109 17.38 6.86 14.62
C THR A 109 18.45 6.68 13.56
N ASN A 110 18.28 7.30 12.39
CA ASN A 110 19.06 7.07 11.18
C ASN A 110 19.17 5.58 10.85
N THR A 111 18.02 4.90 10.76
CA THR A 111 17.95 3.47 10.46
C THR A 111 17.00 3.16 9.31
N LEU A 112 17.33 2.10 8.57
CA LEU A 112 16.47 1.47 7.59
C LEU A 112 15.85 0.23 8.22
N GLU A 113 14.53 0.20 8.29
CA GLU A 113 13.79 -0.99 8.64
C GLU A 113 13.39 -1.74 7.37
N TRP A 114 13.89 -2.97 7.21
CA TRP A 114 13.54 -3.81 6.07
C TRP A 114 12.18 -4.47 6.28
N LEU A 115 11.26 -4.22 5.36
CA LEU A 115 9.90 -4.76 5.40
C LEU A 115 9.77 -6.04 4.57
N SER A 116 10.56 -6.18 3.49
CA SER A 116 10.50 -7.34 2.59
C SER A 116 11.82 -7.55 1.83
N GLY A 117 11.89 -8.61 1.01
CA GLY A 117 13.05 -8.95 0.19
C GLY A 117 14.20 -9.56 0.98
N LEU A 118 15.37 -9.62 0.36
CA LEU A 118 16.54 -10.30 0.89
C LEU A 118 17.00 -9.77 2.25
N ALA A 119 17.08 -8.44 2.40
CA ALA A 119 17.59 -7.82 3.63
C ALA A 119 16.72 -8.21 4.84
N LYS A 120 15.40 -8.33 4.64
CA LYS A 120 14.49 -8.85 5.67
C LYS A 120 14.67 -10.34 5.92
N ARG A 121 14.76 -11.18 4.88
CA ARG A 121 14.95 -12.64 5.03
C ARG A 121 16.29 -13.02 5.67
N LYS A 122 17.32 -12.19 5.48
CA LYS A 122 18.64 -12.36 6.07
C LYS A 122 18.79 -11.65 7.42
N GLU A 123 17.72 -11.03 7.92
CA GLU A 123 17.70 -10.30 9.19
C GLU A 123 18.83 -9.27 9.29
N TRP A 124 19.11 -8.59 8.19
CA TRP A 124 20.12 -7.55 8.16
C TRP A 124 19.66 -6.35 8.98
N ASN A 125 20.61 -5.70 9.65
CA ASN A 125 20.39 -4.38 10.22
C ASN A 125 20.34 -3.33 9.10
N GLY A 126 20.04 -2.08 9.45
CA GLY A 126 20.00 -0.98 8.48
C GLY A 126 20.53 0.32 9.06
N LYS A 127 21.53 0.25 9.95
CA LYS A 127 22.06 1.45 10.61
C LYS A 127 22.80 2.31 9.59
N LEU A 128 22.36 3.55 9.40
CA LEU A 128 23.03 4.52 8.55
C LEU A 128 24.07 5.31 9.36
N ILE A 129 25.25 5.44 8.78
CA ILE A 129 26.36 6.22 9.32
C ILE A 129 26.78 7.22 8.26
N LYS A 130 26.67 8.51 8.57
CA LYS A 130 27.15 9.58 7.70
C LYS A 130 28.68 9.55 7.64
N LYS A 131 29.23 9.61 6.44
CA LYS A 131 30.66 9.68 6.14
C LYS A 131 30.96 10.97 5.37
N ALA A 132 32.24 11.29 5.19
CA ALA A 132 32.65 12.50 4.48
C ALA A 132 32.18 12.52 3.00
N GLY A 133 32.06 11.35 2.37
CA GLY A 133 31.66 11.21 0.97
C GLY A 133 30.20 10.81 0.72
N GLY A 134 29.44 10.49 1.77
CA GLY A 134 28.10 9.92 1.61
C GLY A 134 27.64 9.16 2.86
N TYR A 135 27.05 7.99 2.66
CA TYR A 135 26.47 7.19 3.73
C TYR A 135 26.96 5.75 3.68
N ARG A 136 27.14 5.16 4.86
CA ARG A 136 27.37 3.72 5.05
C ARG A 136 26.14 3.11 5.70
N ILE A 137 25.65 2.01 5.14
CA ILE A 137 24.59 1.17 5.72
C ILE A 137 25.28 -0.05 6.34
N GLU A 138 25.21 -0.20 7.65
CA GLU A 138 25.73 -1.38 8.34
C GLU A 138 24.64 -2.45 8.48
N PHE A 139 24.84 -3.59 7.81
CA PHE A 139 23.94 -4.74 7.89
C PHE A 139 24.31 -5.64 9.07
N ASN A 140 25.60 -5.82 9.34
CA ASN A 140 26.13 -6.52 10.50
C ASN A 140 27.61 -6.12 10.74
N LYS A 141 28.33 -6.82 11.62
CA LYS A 141 29.73 -6.51 11.96
C LYS A 141 30.71 -6.59 10.79
N THR A 142 30.43 -7.42 9.79
CA THR A 142 31.35 -7.70 8.68
C THR A 142 30.75 -7.35 7.32
N THR A 143 29.48 -6.98 7.22
CA THR A 143 28.79 -6.64 5.98
C THR A 143 28.22 -5.23 6.05
N PHE A 144 28.54 -4.41 5.05
CA PHE A 144 28.09 -3.03 4.95
C PHE A 144 27.95 -2.62 3.48
N ALA A 145 27.22 -1.54 3.19
CA ALA A 145 27.24 -0.91 1.87
C ALA A 145 27.53 0.59 1.97
N GLU A 146 28.27 1.13 1.00
CA GLU A 146 28.74 2.52 1.01
C GLU A 146 28.35 3.23 -0.29
N ASN A 147 27.87 4.47 -0.16
CA ASN A 147 27.57 5.42 -1.25
C ASN A 147 28.56 6.59 -1.19
#